data_AF-A0A1V6UTT1-F1
#
_entry.id   AF-A0A1V6UTT1-F1
#
_cell.length_a   1.000
_cell.length_b   1.000
_cell.length_c   1.000
_cell.angle_alpha   90.00
_cell.angle_beta   90.00
_cell.angle_gamma   90.00
#
_symmetry.space_group_name_H-M   'P 1'
#
loop_
_entity.id
_entity.type
_entity.pdbx_description
1 polymer ?
#
loop_
_entity_poly.entity_id
_entity_poly.type
_entity_poly.pdbx_seq_one_letter_code
_entity_poly.pdbx_strand_id
1 'polypeptide(L)'
;MNYFEWLGRNIDLAKDFQQWASLKQQTTSNSVDWFDIQQLIIHGSISKPEDVLLVDAGGGEGHYLRQFREIFPETPGRLILQDLPQVFSTIENLSEDIELMPYNFFGPQPVKGLCHVHIIYCALS
;
A
#
# COMPACT_ATOMS: atom_id res chain seq x y z
N MET A 1 -23.74 -3.36 -4.62
CA MET A 1 -22.64 -3.08 -5.56
C MET A 1 -21.98 -1.80 -5.07
N ASN A 2 -20.78 -1.90 -4.52
CA ASN A 2 -20.02 -0.72 -4.10
C ASN A 2 -19.27 -0.11 -5.29
N TYR A 3 -18.73 1.10 -5.10
CA TYR A 3 -18.04 1.85 -6.16
C TYR A 3 -16.90 1.06 -6.80
N PHE A 4 -16.12 0.30 -6.02
CA PHE A 4 -14.96 -0.46 -6.53
C PHE A 4 -15.35 -1.76 -7.25
N GLU A 5 -16.41 -2.42 -6.80
CA GLU A 5 -17.02 -3.54 -7.55
C GLU A 5 -17.57 -3.07 -8.89
N TRP A 6 -18.14 -1.86 -8.93
CA TRP A 6 -18.60 -1.24 -10.16
C TRP A 6 -17.42 -0.81 -11.05
N LEU A 7 -16.38 -0.18 -10.49
CA LEU A 7 -15.16 0.18 -11.24
C LEU A 7 -14.48 -1.05 -11.84
N GLY A 8 -14.38 -2.16 -11.10
CA GLY A 8 -13.79 -3.41 -11.61
C GLY A 8 -14.52 -4.01 -12.82
N ARG A 9 -15.78 -3.62 -13.05
CA ARG A 9 -16.57 -4.01 -14.23
C ARG A 9 -16.48 -3.00 -15.38
N ASN A 10 -15.88 -1.83 -15.14
CA ASN A 10 -15.74 -0.73 -16.09
C ASN A 10 -14.24 -0.44 -16.29
N ILE A 11 -13.57 -1.28 -17.08
CA ILE A 11 -12.11 -1.32 -17.22
C ILE A 11 -11.50 0.03 -17.60
N ASP A 12 -12.14 0.80 -18.49
CA ASP A 12 -11.60 2.10 -18.92
C ASP A 12 -11.63 3.13 -17.79
N LEU A 13 -12.71 3.18 -17.01
CA LEU A 13 -12.81 4.06 -15.83
C LEU A 13 -11.91 3.61 -14.69
N ALA A 14 -11.67 2.30 -14.54
CA ALA A 14 -10.70 1.79 -13.58
C ALA A 14 -9.28 2.26 -13.92
N LYS A 15 -8.90 2.30 -15.20
CA LYS A 15 -7.60 2.82 -15.66
C LYS A 15 -7.46 4.32 -15.38
N ASP A 16 -8.47 5.12 -15.72
CA ASP A 16 -8.45 6.56 -15.45
C ASP A 16 -8.33 6.84 -13.94
N PHE A 17 -9.07 6.07 -13.14
CA PHE A 17 -9.02 6.15 -11.69
C PHE A 17 -7.63 5.77 -11.14
N GLN A 18 -7.03 4.67 -11.61
CA GLN A 18 -5.68 4.25 -11.23
C GLN A 18 -4.63 5.32 -11.57
N GLN A 19 -4.72 5.92 -12.76
CA GLN A 19 -3.85 7.03 -13.16
C GLN A 19 -3.99 8.23 -12.23
N TRP A 20 -5.22 8.62 -11.92
CA TRP A 20 -5.49 9.71 -10.98
C TRP A 20 -4.93 9.42 -9.58
N ALA A 21 -5.11 8.19 -9.07
CA ALA A 21 -4.60 7.79 -7.75
C ALA A 21 -3.06 7.81 -7.71
N SER A 22 -2.39 7.33 -8.76
CA SER A 22 -0.93 7.38 -8.90
C SER A 22 -0.41 8.82 -8.94
N LEU A 23 -1.04 9.69 -9.73
CA LEU A 23 -0.69 11.12 -9.77
C LEU A 23 -0.92 11.82 -8.44
N LYS A 24 -1.99 11.48 -7.73
CA LYS A 24 -2.24 11.98 -6.38
C LYS A 24 -1.11 11.60 -5.44
N GLN A 25 -0.73 10.31 -5.40
CA GLN A 25 0.35 9.83 -4.55
C GLN A 25 1.71 10.48 -4.86
N GLN A 26 2.01 10.76 -6.12
CA GLN A 26 3.24 11.46 -6.52
C GLN A 26 3.24 12.95 -6.16
N THR A 27 2.05 13.58 -6.07
CA THR A 27 1.92 15.02 -5.80
C THR A 27 1.63 15.32 -4.33
N THR A 28 1.20 14.33 -3.55
CA THR A 28 1.05 14.44 -2.10
C THR A 28 2.39 14.23 -1.41
N SER A 29 2.70 15.10 -0.47
CA SER A 29 3.89 14.91 0.37
C SER A 29 3.67 13.75 1.33
N ASN A 30 4.51 12.72 1.21
CA ASN A 30 4.54 11.58 2.13
C ASN A 30 5.36 11.88 3.41
N SER A 31 5.79 13.12 3.63
CA SER A 31 6.74 13.50 4.70
C SER A 31 6.24 13.21 6.12
N VAL A 32 4.93 13.28 6.36
CA VAL A 32 4.33 12.93 7.66
C VAL A 32 4.37 11.42 7.88
N ASP A 33 3.97 10.64 6.88
CA ASP A 33 4.03 9.18 6.96
C ASP A 33 5.46 8.68 7.19
N TRP A 34 6.44 9.26 6.49
CA TRP A 34 7.85 8.89 6.68
C TRP A 34 8.34 9.20 8.09
N PHE A 35 7.87 10.29 8.71
CA PHE A 35 8.21 10.60 10.09
C PHE A 35 7.63 9.56 11.05
N ASP A 36 6.36 9.19 10.89
CA ASP A 36 5.72 8.19 11.75
C ASP A 36 6.33 6.80 11.57
N ILE A 37 6.64 6.41 10.33
CA ILE A 37 7.31 5.14 10.05
C ILE A 37 8.74 5.15 10.61
N GLN A 38 9.48 6.26 10.51
CA GLN A 38 10.78 6.40 11.18
C GLN A 38 10.66 6.19 12.68
N GLN A 39 9.65 6.76 13.33
CA GLN A 39 9.45 6.53 14.77
C GLN A 39 9.14 5.06 15.07
N LEU A 40 8.32 4.38 14.27
CA LEU A 40 8.02 2.95 14.46
C LEU A 40 9.27 2.07 14.32
N ILE A 41 10.13 2.38 13.36
CA ILE A 41 11.43 1.72 13.14
C ILE A 41 12.37 2.00 14.32
N ILE A 42 12.53 3.27 14.71
CA ILE A 42 13.45 3.72 15.78
C ILE A 42 13.06 3.14 17.14
N HIS A 43 11.76 3.05 17.44
CA HIS A 43 11.28 2.53 18.72
C HIS A 43 11.24 0.99 18.77
N GLY A 44 11.75 0.29 17.75
CA GLY A 44 11.96 -1.15 17.77
C GLY A 44 10.67 -1.99 17.77
N SER A 45 9.55 -1.41 17.32
CA SER A 45 8.25 -2.11 17.29
C SER A 45 8.21 -3.25 16.27
N ILE A 46 9.21 -3.31 15.38
CA ILE A 46 9.44 -4.36 14.40
C ILE A 46 10.85 -4.86 14.64
N SER A 47 10.94 -6.04 15.23
CA SER A 47 12.21 -6.57 15.75
C SER A 47 12.75 -7.70 14.87
N LYS A 48 11.94 -8.23 13.94
CA LYS A 48 12.28 -9.43 13.18
C LYS A 48 11.87 -9.36 11.71
N PRO A 49 12.60 -10.04 10.80
CA PRO A 49 12.27 -10.09 9.37
C PRO A 49 10.87 -10.64 9.06
N GLU A 50 10.33 -11.52 9.91
CA GLU A 50 9.01 -12.13 9.73
C GLU A 50 7.82 -11.21 10.09
N ASP A 51 8.08 -10.13 10.84
CA ASP A 51 7.05 -9.19 11.27
C ASP A 51 6.57 -8.34 10.07
N VAL A 52 5.28 -8.00 10.04
CA VAL A 52 4.76 -7.09 9.02
C VAL A 52 5.07 -5.67 9.45
N LEU A 53 5.86 -4.96 8.64
CA LEU A 53 6.26 -3.59 8.89
C LEU A 53 5.18 -2.62 8.39
N LEU A 54 4.78 -2.79 7.14
CA LEU A 54 3.94 -1.84 6.45
C LEU A 54 2.97 -2.55 5.52
N VAL A 55 1.70 -2.14 5.60
CA VAL A 55 0.63 -2.55 4.71
C VAL A 55 0.16 -1.33 3.92
N ASP A 56 0.25 -1.38 2.60
CA ASP A 56 -0.31 -0.38 1.69
C ASP A 56 -1.66 -0.87 1.14
N ALA A 57 -2.75 -0.39 1.70
CA ALA A 57 -4.11 -0.82 1.38
C ALA A 57 -4.77 0.09 0.32
N GLY A 58 -5.14 -0.54 -0.80
CA GLY A 58 -5.55 0.16 -2.02
C GLY A 58 -4.37 0.79 -2.75
N GLY A 59 -3.17 0.20 -2.63
CA GLY A 59 -1.89 0.77 -3.07
C GLY A 59 -1.66 0.78 -4.59
N GLY A 60 -2.56 0.20 -5.38
CA GLY A 60 -2.45 0.16 -6.83
C GLY A 60 -1.22 -0.62 -7.30
N GLU A 61 -0.30 0.07 -7.98
CA GLU A 61 0.95 -0.50 -8.50
C GLU A 61 2.08 -0.57 -7.46
N GLY A 62 1.83 -0.15 -6.21
CA GLY A 62 2.80 -0.23 -5.12
C GLY A 62 3.87 0.86 -5.13
N HIS A 63 3.60 2.03 -5.73
CA HIS A 63 4.56 3.15 -5.79
C HIS A 63 4.99 3.61 -4.40
N TYR A 64 4.09 3.62 -3.42
CA TYR A 64 4.41 3.95 -2.03
C TYR A 64 5.46 3.02 -1.43
N LEU A 65 5.26 1.70 -1.55
CA LEU A 65 6.17 0.70 -0.99
C LEU A 65 7.53 0.73 -1.69
N ARG A 66 7.57 1.03 -2.99
CA ARG A 66 8.83 1.24 -3.72
C ARG A 66 9.58 2.45 -3.17
N GLN A 67 8.91 3.59 -3.03
CA GLN A 67 9.49 4.80 -2.44
C GLN A 67 9.94 4.57 -0.99
N PHE A 68 9.16 3.84 -0.20
CA PHE A 68 9.54 3.45 1.16
C PHE A 68 10.88 2.69 1.15
N ARG A 69 11.03 1.69 0.28
CA ARG A 69 12.26 0.89 0.21
C ARG A 69 13.47 1.69 -0.29
N GLU A 70 13.27 2.64 -1.20
CA GLU A 70 14.32 3.57 -1.63
C GLU A 70 14.83 4.44 -0.47
N ILE A 71 13.93 4.90 0.41
CA ILE A 71 14.28 5.75 1.56
C ILE A 71 14.85 4.91 2.71
N PHE A 72 14.34 3.68 2.90
CA PHE A 72 14.62 2.81 4.05
C PHE A 72 15.11 1.41 3.64
N PRO A 73 16.21 1.29 2.87
CA PRO A 73 16.61 0.04 2.22
C PRO A 73 16.91 -1.10 3.21
N GLU A 74 17.52 -0.78 4.35
CA GLU A 74 18.00 -1.75 5.34
C GLU A 74 16.95 -2.11 6.40
N THR A 75 15.70 -1.64 6.27
CA THR A 75 14.68 -1.87 7.30
C THR A 75 14.16 -3.30 7.24
N PRO A 76 14.24 -4.08 8.35
CA PRO A 76 13.71 -5.43 8.40
C PRO A 76 12.17 -5.40 8.46
N GLY A 77 11.56 -6.48 7.97
CA GLY A 77 10.11 -6.68 8.02
C GLY A 77 9.46 -6.74 6.65
N ARG A 78 8.30 -7.37 6.61
CA ARG A 78 7.52 -7.60 5.38
C ARG A 78 6.77 -6.33 4.97
N LEU A 79 6.76 -6.07 3.68
CA LEU A 79 5.91 -5.06 3.05
C LEU A 79 4.77 -5.77 2.33
N ILE A 80 3.54 -5.35 2.59
CA ILE A 80 2.36 -5.97 1.99
C ILE A 80 1.61 -4.94 1.16
N LEU A 81 1.43 -5.23 -0.13
CA LEU A 81 0.55 -4.48 -1.01
C LEU A 81 -0.83 -5.17 -1.05
N GLN A 82 -1.85 -4.45 -0.60
CA GLN A 82 -3.23 -4.91 -0.58
C GLN A 82 -4.04 -4.21 -1.67
N ASP A 83 -4.63 -4.98 -2.57
CA ASP A 83 -5.57 -4.46 -3.56
C ASP A 83 -6.50 -5.57 -4.08
N LEU A 84 -7.45 -5.22 -4.96
CA LEU A 84 -8.30 -6.19 -5.64
C LEU A 84 -7.49 -7.04 -6.62
N PRO A 85 -7.81 -8.34 -6.79
CA PRO A 85 -7.05 -9.25 -7.64
C PRO A 85 -6.78 -8.75 -9.06
N GLN A 86 -7.75 -8.01 -9.64
CA GLN A 86 -7.65 -7.46 -10.99
C GLN A 86 -6.53 -6.41 -11.14
N VAL A 87 -6.16 -5.72 -10.06
CA VAL A 87 -5.07 -4.73 -10.08
C VAL A 87 -3.72 -5.41 -10.25
N PHE A 88 -3.53 -6.60 -9.69
CA PHE A 88 -2.23 -7.29 -9.77
C PHE A 88 -1.84 -7.68 -11.20
N SER A 89 -2.82 -7.86 -12.09
CA SER A 89 -2.54 -8.12 -13.52
C SER A 89 -1.92 -6.93 -14.26
N THR A 90 -2.00 -5.71 -13.71
CA THR A 90 -1.40 -4.51 -14.31
C THR A 90 0.00 -4.23 -13.77
N ILE A 91 0.48 -5.00 -12.80
CA ILE A 91 1.78 -4.78 -12.16
C ILE A 91 2.87 -5.51 -12.96
N GLU A 92 3.69 -4.76 -13.68
CA GLU A 92 4.78 -5.34 -14.49
C GLU A 92 6.08 -5.50 -13.70
N ASN A 93 6.37 -4.61 -12.75
CA ASN A 93 7.66 -4.54 -12.03
C ASN A 93 7.45 -4.29 -10.54
N LEU A 94 7.03 -5.32 -9.82
CA LEU A 94 7.03 -5.32 -8.35
C LEU A 94 8.35 -5.87 -7.83
N SER A 95 8.88 -5.23 -6.79
CA SER A 95 10.08 -5.72 -6.10
C SER A 95 9.76 -7.03 -5.36
N GLU A 96 10.68 -8.00 -5.37
CA GLU A 96 10.47 -9.35 -4.80
C GLU A 96 10.22 -9.35 -3.28
N ASP A 97 10.62 -8.28 -2.60
CA ASP A 97 10.44 -8.07 -1.17
C ASP A 97 9.06 -7.49 -0.79
N ILE A 98 8.20 -7.24 -1.78
CA ILE A 98 6.81 -6.80 -1.58
C ILE A 98 5.86 -7.98 -1.80
N GLU A 99 5.09 -8.30 -0.76
CA GLU A 99 4.09 -9.35 -0.78
C GLU A 99 2.76 -8.81 -1.32
N LEU A 100 2.25 -9.44 -2.39
CA LEU A 100 0.90 -9.17 -2.89
C LEU A 100 -0.14 -9.91 -2.05
N MET A 101 -1.11 -9.19 -1.51
CA MET A 101 -2.23 -9.79 -0.79
C MET A 101 -3.58 -9.30 -1.34
N PRO A 102 -4.35 -10.16 -2.04
CA PRO A 102 -5.66 -9.78 -2.51
C PRO A 102 -6.57 -9.42 -1.33
N TYR A 103 -7.07 -8.20 -1.30
CA TYR A 103 -7.84 -7.70 -0.18
C TYR A 103 -8.82 -6.59 -0.59
N ASN A 104 -10.01 -6.66 -0.01
CA ASN A 104 -10.98 -5.58 -0.08
C ASN A 104 -10.87 -4.74 1.20
N PHE A 105 -10.36 -3.51 1.08
CA PHE A 105 -10.11 -2.62 2.21
C PHE A 105 -11.36 -2.09 2.93
N PHE A 106 -12.56 -2.35 2.42
CA PHE A 106 -13.82 -2.15 3.17
C PHE A 106 -14.12 -3.30 4.15
N GLY A 107 -13.38 -4.41 4.07
CA GLY A 107 -13.46 -5.50 5.01
C GLY A 107 -12.71 -5.22 6.33
N PRO A 108 -12.81 -6.14 7.30
CA PRO A 108 -11.92 -6.11 8.47
C PRO A 108 -10.48 -6.42 8.04
N GLN A 109 -9.52 -5.64 8.54
CA GLN A 109 -8.09 -5.78 8.22
C GLN A 109 -7.58 -7.17 8.65
N PRO A 110 -7.13 -8.04 7.70
CA PRO A 110 -6.65 -9.39 8.00
C PRO A 110 -5.26 -9.40 8.64
N VAL A 111 -4.42 -8.40 8.36
CA VAL A 111 -3.11 -8.27 9.00
C VAL A 111 -3.32 -7.77 10.43
N LYS A 112 -2.89 -8.57 11.41
CA LYS A 112 -3.00 -8.22 12.83
C LYS A 112 -1.61 -8.08 13.44
N GLY A 113 -1.46 -7.10 14.33
CA GLY A 113 -0.20 -6.84 15.02
C GLY A 113 0.16 -5.34 15.00
N LEU A 114 1.36 -5.04 15.49
CA LEU A 114 1.97 -3.71 15.42
C LEU A 114 2.55 -3.53 14.00
N CYS A 115 1.71 -3.12 13.05
CA CYS A 115 2.12 -2.74 11.70
C CYS A 115 1.55 -1.38 11.35
N HIS A 116 2.26 -0.61 10.53
CA HIS A 116 1.70 0.62 9.96
C HIS A 116 0.80 0.23 8.79
N VAL A 117 -0.41 0.80 8.74
CA VAL A 117 -1.34 0.60 7.62
C VAL A 117 -1.55 1.94 6.94
N HIS A 118 -0.95 2.10 5.75
CA HIS A 118 -1.21 3.23 4.87
C HIS A 118 -2.44 2.93 4.03
N ILE A 119 -3.42 3.85 4.00
CA ILE A 119 -4.67 3.69 3.24
C ILE A 119 -4.86 4.91 2.33
N ILE A 120 -4.73 4.70 1.01
CA ILE A 120 -4.82 5.78 0.01
C ILE A 120 -6.19 6.49 0.04
N TYR A 121 -7.26 5.81 0.44
CA TYR A 121 -8.62 6.37 0.45
C TYR A 121 -9.02 7.13 1.71
N CYS A 122 -8.23 7.08 2.80
CA CYS A 122 -8.59 7.77 4.03
C CYS A 122 -8.33 9.29 3.96
N ALA A 123 -7.57 9.78 2.98
CA ALA A 123 -7.28 11.21 2.81
C ALA A 123 -8.43 12.04 2.18
N LEU A 124 -9.62 11.44 1.98
CA LEU A 124 -10.79 12.08 1.36
C LEU A 124 -12.06 12.07 2.24
N SER A 125 -11.95 11.68 3.51
CA SER A 125 -13.05 11.77 4.49
C SER A 125 -12.77 12.83 5.53
#